data_AF-A0A970UR98-F1
#
_entry.id   AF-A0A970UR98-F1
#
_cell.length_a   1.000
_cell.length_b   1.000
_cell.length_c   1.000
_cell.angle_alpha   90.00
_cell.angle_beta   90.00
_cell.angle_gamma   90.00
#
_symmetry.space_group_name_H-M   'P 1'
#
loop_
_entity.id
_entity.type
_entity.pdbx_description
1 polymer ?
#
loop_
_entity_poly.entity_id
_entity_poly.type
_entity_poly.pdbx_seq_one_letter_code
_entity_poly.pdbx_strand_id
1 'polypeptide(L)' 'LRNSGLTTQLSHYSFCTNGSHYAGEKGIPTLGFGPSRESLAHTQNEYIELDQLARAVDGYLAIMKAFLR' A
#
# COMPACT_ATOMS: atom_id res chain seq x y z
N LEU A 1 7.55 -1.46 -9.09
CA LEU A 1 7.98 -2.09 -7.82
C LEU A 1 9.11 -3.10 -7.99
N ARG A 2 9.04 -4.09 -8.91
CA ARG A 2 10.18 -5.02 -9.15
C ARG A 2 11.49 -4.30 -9.47
N ASN A 3 11.45 -3.27 -10.32
CA ASN A 3 12.63 -2.47 -10.67
C ASN A 3 13.20 -1.62 -9.51
N SER A 4 12.46 -1.48 -8.40
CA SER A 4 12.92 -0.79 -7.19
C SER A 4 13.37 -1.78 -6.10
N GLY A 5 13.61 -3.05 -6.44
CA GLY A 5 14.04 -4.09 -5.50
C GLY A 5 12.93 -4.58 -4.56
N LEU A 6 11.68 -4.14 -4.75
CA LEU A 6 10.55 -4.52 -3.92
C LEU A 6 9.81 -5.71 -4.53
N THR A 7 9.89 -6.85 -3.85
CA THR A 7 9.04 -8.02 -4.13
C THR A 7 7.72 -7.83 -3.42
N THR A 8 6.64 -7.79 -4.19
CA THR A 8 5.27 -7.60 -3.68
C THR A 8 4.35 -8.64 -4.30
N GLN A 9 3.34 -9.06 -3.55
CA GLN A 9 2.27 -9.93 -4.03
C GLN A 9 0.99 -9.11 -4.16
N LEU A 10 0.29 -9.27 -5.28
CA LEU A 10 -1.04 -8.68 -5.44
C LEU A 10 -2.00 -9.38 -4.49
N SER A 11 -2.73 -8.59 -3.70
CA SER A 11 -3.73 -9.06 -2.74
C SER A 11 -4.83 -8.00 -2.61
N HIS A 12 -5.71 -8.18 -1.62
CA HIS A 12 -6.73 -7.23 -1.18
C HIS A 12 -6.51 -6.88 0.29
N TYR A 13 -7.14 -5.80 0.76
CA TYR A 13 -7.28 -5.51 2.19
C TYR A 13 -8.50 -6.25 2.73
N SER A 14 -8.37 -6.91 3.89
CA SER A 14 -9.49 -7.57 4.56
C SER A 14 -10.43 -6.59 5.29
N PHE A 15 -10.17 -5.29 5.19
CA PHE A 15 -10.97 -4.21 5.78
C PHE A 15 -11.31 -3.12 4.75
N CYS A 16 -12.22 -2.23 5.13
CA CYS A 16 -12.65 -1.14 4.27
C CYS A 16 -11.60 -0.02 4.21
N THR A 17 -11.34 0.47 3.00
CA THR A 17 -10.53 1.66 2.73
C THR A 17 -11.35 2.63 1.89
N ASN A 18 -10.86 3.84 1.65
CA ASN A 18 -11.49 4.76 0.69
C ASN A 18 -11.56 4.16 -0.73
N GLY A 19 -10.83 3.07 -1.02
CA GLY A 19 -10.92 2.34 -2.26
C GLY A 19 -12.31 1.75 -2.54
N SER A 20 -13.11 1.43 -1.52
CA SER A 20 -14.49 0.96 -1.74
C SER A 20 -15.34 2.02 -2.46
N HIS A 21 -15.22 3.28 -2.03
CA HIS A 21 -15.88 4.40 -2.70
C HIS A 21 -15.26 4.70 -4.07
N TYR A 22 -13.93 4.88 -4.13
CA TYR A 22 -13.29 5.32 -5.38
C TYR A 22 -13.29 4.24 -6.47
N ALA A 23 -12.87 3.01 -6.15
CA ALA A 23 -12.87 1.92 -7.13
C ALA A 23 -14.27 1.32 -7.31
N GLY A 24 -15.00 1.07 -6.21
CA GLY A 24 -16.29 0.38 -6.25
C GLY A 24 -17.42 1.26 -6.78
N GLU A 25 -17.65 2.42 -6.15
CA GLU A 25 -18.79 3.29 -6.50
C GLU A 25 -18.48 4.25 -7.66
N LYS A 26 -17.27 4.80 -7.71
CA LYS A 26 -16.88 5.80 -8.72
C LYS A 26 -16.15 5.22 -9.93
N GLY A 27 -15.78 3.93 -9.92
CA GLY A 27 -15.07 3.29 -11.02
C GLY A 27 -13.68 3.86 -11.30
N ILE A 28 -13.07 4.59 -10.34
CA ILE A 28 -11.74 5.17 -10.47
C ILE A 28 -10.70 4.10 -10.14
N PRO A 29 -9.77 3.76 -11.06
CA PRO A 29 -8.71 2.81 -10.77
C PRO A 29 -7.93 3.21 -9.51
N THR A 30 -7.99 2.36 -8.49
CA THR A 30 -7.40 2.62 -7.18
C THR A 30 -6.48 1.47 -6.81
N LEU A 31 -5.29 1.79 -6.34
CA LEU A 31 -4.37 0.84 -5.72
C LEU A 31 -4.19 1.23 -4.26
N GLY A 32 -4.05 0.24 -3.37
CA GLY A 32 -3.54 0.48 -2.04
C GLY A 32 -2.17 -0.16 -1.88
N PHE A 33 -1.29 0.56 -1.21
CA PHE A 33 0.09 0.18 -0.95
C PHE A 33 0.48 0.80 0.38
N GLY A 34 1.20 0.07 1.22
CA GLY A 34 1.65 0.59 2.50
C GLY A 34 2.55 -0.40 3.23
N PRO A 35 3.29 0.07 4.24
CA PRO A 35 4.06 -0.80 5.12
C PRO A 35 3.18 -1.48 6.19
N SER A 36 3.78 -2.40 6.93
CA SER A 36 3.14 -3.17 8.01
C SER A 36 2.05 -4.14 7.53
N ARG A 37 1.53 -4.91 8.48
CA ARG A 37 0.53 -5.97 8.25
C ARG A 37 -0.85 -5.46 8.63
N GLU A 38 -1.84 -5.76 7.80
CA GLU A 38 -3.25 -5.39 8.07
C GLU A 38 -3.76 -5.87 9.44
N SER A 39 -3.28 -7.02 9.92
CA SER A 39 -3.67 -7.60 11.20
C SER A 39 -3.18 -6.82 12.43
N LEU A 40 -2.27 -5.85 12.26
CA LEU A 40 -1.77 -5.02 13.35
C LEU A 40 -2.59 -3.74 13.55
N ALA A 41 -3.36 -3.33 12.53
CA ALA A 41 -4.16 -2.11 12.58
C ALA A 41 -5.21 -2.18 13.71
N HIS A 42 -5.33 -1.11 14.48
CA HIS A 42 -6.29 -0.95 15.59
C HIS A 42 -6.11 -1.97 16.73
N THR A 43 -4.91 -2.52 16.89
CA THR A 43 -4.57 -3.36 18.05
C THR A 43 -3.88 -2.53 19.14
N GLN A 44 -3.92 -3.00 20.39
CA GLN A 44 -3.33 -2.25 21.52
C GLN A 44 -1.82 -1.97 21.33
N ASN A 45 -1.11 -2.91 20.71
CA ASN A 45 0.33 -2.81 20.43
C ASN A 45 0.57 -2.73 18.92
N GLU A 46 -0.14 -1.83 18.24
CA GLU A 46 0.11 -1.54 16.83
C GLU A 46 1.53 -0.98 16.63
N TYR A 47 2.27 -1.54 15.68
CA TYR A 47 3.62 -1.11 15.35
C TYR A 47 3.94 -1.30 13.86
N ILE A 48 5.10 -0.78 13.48
CA ILE A 48 5.68 -0.88 12.16
C ILE A 48 7.19 -1.14 12.29
N GLU A 49 7.72 -2.01 11.46
CA GLU A 49 9.16 -2.19 11.33
C GLU A 49 9.78 -1.02 10.57
N LEU A 50 10.84 -0.42 11.10
CA LEU A 50 11.49 0.76 10.48
C LEU A 50 12.00 0.46 9.07
N ASP A 51 12.43 -0.78 8.82
CA ASP A 51 12.89 -1.20 7.49
C ASP A 51 11.74 -1.27 6.47
N GLN A 52 10.54 -1.67 6.89
CA GLN A 52 9.33 -1.64 6.07
C GLN A 52 8.89 -0.21 5.78
N LEU A 53 8.98 0.68 6.79
CA LEU A 53 8.69 2.09 6.61
C LEU A 53 9.62 2.71 5.56
N ALA A 54 10.94 2.49 5.67
CA ALA A 54 11.91 2.99 4.70
C ALA A 54 11.64 2.43 3.28
N ARG A 55 11.42 1.11 3.15
CA ARG A 55 11.08 0.48 1.87
C ARG A 55 9.77 0.97 1.27
N ALA A 56 8.79 1.35 2.09
CA ALA A 56 7.55 1.92 1.58
C ALA A 56 7.79 3.27 0.90
N VAL A 57 8.73 4.08 1.39
CA VAL A 57 9.13 5.34 0.71
C VAL A 57 9.63 5.05 -0.71
N ASP A 58 10.53 4.07 -0.87
CA ASP A 58 11.03 3.65 -2.19
C ASP A 58 9.89 3.14 -3.09
N GLY A 59 8.93 2.41 -2.51
CA GLY A 59 7.75 1.92 -3.19
C GLY A 59 6.86 3.05 -3.71
N TYR A 60 6.56 4.04 -2.87
CA TYR A 60 5.81 5.22 -3.28
C TYR A 60 6.53 6.02 -4.37
N LEU A 61 7.85 6.22 -4.25
CA LEU A 61 8.66 6.87 -5.29
C LEU A 61 8.60 6.11 -6.62
N ALA A 62 8.66 4.77 -6.58
CA ALA A 62 8.54 3.94 -7.77
C ALA A 62 7.15 3.98 -8.40
N ILE A 63 6.08 4.03 -7.58
CA ILE A 63 4.70 4.21 -8.06
C ILE A 63 4.56 5.58 -8.71
N MET A 64 4.99 6.65 -8.04
CA MET A 64 4.95 8.00 -8.59
C MET A 64 5.70 8.09 -9.92
N LYS A 65 6.93 7.58 -10.02
CA LYS A 65 7.70 7.54 -11.28
C LYS A 65 7.00 6.75 -12.40
N ALA A 66 6.18 5.76 -12.05
CA ALA A 66 5.47 4.96 -13.05
C ALA A 66 4.23 5.66 -13.61
N PHE A 67 3.55 6.48 -12.80
CA PHE A 67 2.29 7.14 -13.16
C PHE A 67 2.42 8.64 -13.49
N LEU A 68 3.41 9.32 -12.92
CA LEU A 68 3.74 10.70 -13.24
C LEU A 68 4.79 10.68 -14.36
N ARG A 69 4.36 11.04 -15.56
CA ARG A 69 5.22 11.39 -16.70
C ARG A 69 5.23 12.89 -16.87
#